data_AF-A0A318ZKR3-F1
#
_entry.id   AF-A0A318ZKR3-F1
#
_cell.length_a   1.000
_cell.length_b   1.000
_cell.length_c   1.000
_cell.angle_alpha   90.00
_cell.angle_beta   90.00
_cell.angle_gamma   90.00
#
_symmetry.space_group_name_H-M   'P 1'
#
loop_
_entity.id
_entity.type
_entity.pdbx_description
1 polymer ?
#
loop_
_entity_poly.entity_id
_entity_poly.type
_entity_poly.pdbx_seq_one_letter_code
_entity_poly.pdbx_strand_id
1 'polypeptide(L)'
;MPIDEFIEVSKKGRRNGDHIMHRENGTLVELNSETGRAVGKMKATITQRFDFDGVECDVECDCRFIMWCQKDSAGWKVHYKRLFYEKDKILPVDGKNVPDFTAEELKPYPYGYRYLGAAQARLGHKIKLDLPTMEDNDKFRGMYEAMEKWLRGEDIKETLGIPL
;
A
#
# COMPACT_ATOMS: atom_id res chain seq x y z
N MET A 1 -8.35 4.50 -10.46
CA MET A 1 -7.34 4.22 -11.49
C MET A 1 -7.67 2.88 -12.12
N PRO A 2 -8.02 2.84 -13.41
CA PRO A 2 -8.17 1.62 -14.20
C PRO A 2 -6.88 0.79 -14.30
N ILE A 3 -6.99 -0.48 -14.68
CA ILE A 3 -5.87 -1.43 -14.68
C ILE A 3 -4.78 -1.06 -15.70
N ASP A 4 -5.13 -0.60 -16.90
CA ASP A 4 -4.15 -0.24 -17.93
C ASP A 4 -3.31 0.97 -17.51
N GLU A 5 -3.95 1.96 -16.89
CA GLU A 5 -3.25 3.11 -16.29
C GLU A 5 -2.31 2.66 -15.16
N PHE A 6 -2.76 1.74 -14.30
CA PHE A 6 -1.91 1.16 -13.25
C PHE A 6 -0.68 0.45 -13.83
N ILE A 7 -0.84 -0.30 -14.92
CA ILE A 7 0.27 -1.00 -15.61
C ILE A 7 1.25 0.01 -16.18
N GLU A 8 0.77 1.05 -16.86
CA GLU A 8 1.65 2.06 -17.46
C GLU A 8 2.40 2.90 -16.42
N VAL A 9 1.75 3.28 -15.32
CA VAL A 9 2.41 3.94 -14.18
C VAL A 9 3.49 3.03 -13.60
N SER A 10 3.21 1.73 -13.43
CA SER A 10 4.17 0.76 -12.89
C SER A 10 5.38 0.56 -13.81
N LYS A 11 5.16 0.47 -15.14
CA LYS A 11 6.24 0.41 -16.13
C LYS A 11 7.09 1.68 -16.13
N LYS A 12 6.45 2.86 -16.02
CA LYS A 12 7.16 4.14 -15.97
C LYS A 12 8.03 4.23 -14.71
N GLY A 13 7.50 3.89 -13.54
CA GLY A 13 8.28 3.87 -12.30
C GLY A 13 9.50 2.96 -12.41
N ARG A 14 9.32 1.72 -12.89
CA ARG A 14 10.44 0.80 -13.09
C ARG A 14 11.51 1.34 -14.05
N ARG A 15 11.13 1.99 -15.15
CA ARG A 15 12.10 2.65 -16.06
C ARG A 15 12.84 3.81 -15.41
N ASN A 16 12.22 4.49 -14.45
CA ASN A 16 12.82 5.59 -13.70
C ASN A 16 13.73 5.10 -12.55
N GLY A 17 13.88 3.79 -12.36
CA GLY A 17 14.71 3.21 -11.30
C GLY A 17 13.94 2.84 -10.03
N ASP A 18 12.60 2.91 -10.03
CA ASP A 18 11.80 2.49 -8.88
C ASP A 18 11.81 0.96 -8.77
N HIS A 19 12.69 0.45 -7.91
CA HIS A 19 12.81 -0.97 -7.60
C HIS A 19 12.07 -1.30 -6.30
N ILE A 20 10.74 -1.26 -6.37
CA ILE A 20 9.86 -1.56 -5.22
C ILE A 20 9.54 -3.05 -5.20
N MET A 21 9.93 -3.73 -4.12
CA MET A 21 9.67 -5.15 -3.90
C MET A 21 8.57 -5.32 -2.86
N HIS A 22 7.71 -6.31 -3.07
CA HIS A 22 6.65 -6.66 -2.13
C HIS A 22 6.88 -8.11 -1.71
N ARG A 23 7.29 -8.30 -0.45
CA ARG A 23 7.41 -9.62 0.17
C ARG A 23 6.07 -9.97 0.80
N GLU A 24 5.42 -11.01 0.28
CA GLU A 24 4.19 -11.54 0.87
C GLU A 24 4.53 -12.34 2.15
N ASN A 25 3.78 -12.08 3.21
CA ASN A 25 4.01 -12.62 4.56
C ASN A 25 2.83 -13.48 5.06
N GLY A 26 1.91 -13.85 4.16
CA GLY A 26 0.69 -14.59 4.46
C GLY A 26 -0.59 -13.84 4.09
N THR A 27 -1.58 -14.60 3.62
CA THR A 27 -2.86 -14.09 3.16
C THR A 27 -4.02 -14.84 3.79
N LEU A 28 -4.99 -14.11 4.36
CA LEU A 28 -6.29 -14.63 4.73
C LEU A 28 -7.30 -14.30 3.63
N VAL A 29 -8.18 -15.24 3.29
CA VAL A 29 -9.27 -15.01 2.33
C VAL A 29 -10.60 -15.33 3.00
N GLU A 30 -11.50 -14.36 2.99
CA GLU A 30 -12.91 -14.54 3.32
C GLU A 30 -13.69 -14.67 2.01
N LEU A 31 -14.40 -15.78 1.82
CA LEU A 31 -15.12 -16.09 0.59
C LEU A 31 -16.61 -16.22 0.88
N ASN A 32 -17.44 -15.50 0.12
CA ASN A 32 -18.86 -15.77 0.00
C ASN A 32 -19.14 -16.37 -1.39
N SER A 33 -19.45 -17.67 -1.43
CA SER A 33 -19.73 -18.39 -2.67
C SER A 33 -21.08 -18.02 -3.29
N GLU A 34 -22.06 -17.55 -2.51
CA GLU A 34 -23.39 -17.18 -3.00
C GLU A 34 -23.34 -15.89 -3.82
N THR A 35 -22.55 -14.92 -3.37
CA THR A 35 -22.36 -13.64 -4.08
C THR A 35 -21.21 -13.71 -5.10
N GLY A 36 -20.42 -14.79 -5.09
CA GLY A 36 -19.23 -14.91 -5.93
C GLY A 36 -18.15 -13.88 -5.59
N ARG A 37 -18.09 -13.43 -4.34
CA ARG A 37 -17.20 -12.37 -3.87
C ARG A 37 -16.30 -12.84 -2.74
N ALA A 38 -15.09 -12.30 -2.71
CA ALA A 38 -14.11 -12.58 -1.68
C ALA A 38 -13.36 -11.33 -1.24
N VAL A 39 -12.83 -11.34 -0.03
CA VAL A 39 -11.90 -10.34 0.49
C VAL A 39 -10.60 -11.03 0.85
N GLY A 40 -9.50 -10.60 0.21
CA GLY A 40 -8.15 -10.99 0.57
C GLY A 40 -7.53 -9.96 1.51
N LYS A 41 -7.01 -10.41 2.66
CA LYS A 41 -6.25 -9.61 3.62
C LYS A 41 -4.84 -10.18 3.68
N MET A 42 -3.93 -9.58 2.92
CA MET A 42 -2.55 -10.03 2.74
C MET A 42 -1.59 -9.15 3.53
N LYS A 43 -0.78 -9.74 4.41
CA LYS A 43 0.34 -9.06 5.03
C LYS A 43 1.50 -9.01 4.04
N ALA A 44 2.16 -7.86 3.94
CA ALA A 44 3.32 -7.72 3.10
C ALA A 44 4.33 -6.74 3.69
N THR A 45 5.60 -6.92 3.36
CA THR A 45 6.65 -5.91 3.57
C THR A 45 7.02 -5.31 2.22
N ILE A 46 6.87 -4.01 2.09
CA ILE A 46 7.33 -3.24 0.94
C ILE A 46 8.78 -2.85 1.21
N THR A 47 9.68 -3.18 0.29
CA THR A 47 11.08 -2.80 0.36
C THR A 47 11.45 -1.96 -0.85
N GLN A 48 12.08 -0.81 -0.62
CA GLN A 48 12.71 -0.02 -1.68
C GLN A 48 14.10 0.40 -1.23
N ARG A 49 15.08 0.24 -2.13
CA ARG A 49 16.44 0.72 -1.95
C ARG A 49 16.57 2.16 -2.42
N PHE A 50 17.30 2.96 -1.66
CA PHE A 50 17.64 4.35 -1.97
C PHE A 50 19.14 4.56 -1.82
N ASP A 51 19.66 5.52 -2.58
CA ASP A 51 20.99 6.09 -2.42
C ASP A 51 20.80 7.61 -2.25
N PHE A 52 21.24 8.13 -1.12
CA PHE A 52 21.29 9.56 -0.86
C PHE A 52 22.74 9.96 -0.61
N ASP A 53 23.31 10.68 -1.58
CA ASP A 53 24.69 11.19 -1.53
C ASP A 53 25.76 10.11 -1.25
N GLY A 54 25.56 8.91 -1.81
CA GLY A 54 26.47 7.77 -1.67
C GLY A 54 26.19 6.91 -0.42
N VAL A 55 25.14 7.21 0.35
CA VAL A 55 24.70 6.40 1.48
C VAL A 55 23.51 5.55 1.07
N GLU A 56 23.77 4.26 0.81
CA GLU A 56 22.72 3.30 0.47
C GLU A 56 21.94 2.81 1.70
N CYS A 57 20.61 2.85 1.61
CA CYS A 57 19.72 2.31 2.62
C CYS A 57 18.51 1.61 1.99
N ASP A 58 18.00 0.59 2.68
CA ASP A 58 16.69 0.01 2.36
C ASP A 58 15.65 0.61 3.31
N VAL A 59 14.50 1.00 2.77
CA VAL A 59 13.31 1.27 3.59
C VAL A 59 12.39 0.08 3.48
N GLU A 60 12.07 -0.52 4.63
CA GLU A 60 11.07 -1.57 4.74
C GLU A 60 9.81 -1.04 5.44
N CYS A 61 8.66 -1.23 4.81
CA CYS A 61 7.36 -0.81 5.30
C CYS A 61 6.42 -2.02 5.39
N ASP A 62 6.05 -2.39 6.61
CA ASP A 62 5.07 -3.43 6.89
C ASP A 62 3.66 -2.87 6.66
N CYS A 63 2.86 -3.63 5.91
CA CYS A 63 1.54 -3.20 5.47
C CYS A 63 0.57 -4.38 5.33
N ARG A 64 -0.72 -4.06 5.17
CA ARG A 64 -1.74 -5.03 4.74
C ARG A 64 -2.42 -4.58 3.47
N PHE A 65 -2.34 -5.41 2.44
CA PHE A 65 -3.15 -5.29 1.25
C PHE A 65 -4.54 -5.84 1.53
N ILE A 66 -5.55 -5.01 1.27
CA ILE A 66 -6.94 -5.42 1.23
C ILE A 66 -7.38 -5.44 -0.22
N MET A 67 -7.81 -6.61 -0.66
CA MET A 67 -8.24 -6.87 -2.03
C MET A 67 -9.69 -7.32 -2.01
N TRP A 68 -10.54 -6.60 -2.72
CA TRP A 68 -11.93 -6.97 -2.93
C TRP A 68 -12.02 -7.67 -4.28
N CYS A 69 -12.30 -8.97 -4.24
CA CYS A 69 -12.28 -9.85 -5.40
C CYS A 69 -13.69 -10.29 -5.77
N GLN A 70 -13.95 -10.42 -7.07
CA GLN A 70 -15.20 -10.99 -7.58
C GLN A 70 -14.89 -11.97 -8.69
N LYS A 71 -15.69 -13.03 -8.76
CA LYS A 71 -15.63 -14.03 -9.81
C LYS A 71 -16.58 -13.62 -10.95
N ASP A 72 -16.05 -13.55 -12.17
CA ASP A 72 -16.83 -13.47 -13.40
C ASP A 72 -16.69 -14.76 -14.23
N SER A 73 -17.23 -14.77 -15.45
CA SER A 73 -17.14 -15.93 -16.35
C SER A 73 -15.72 -16.30 -16.76
N ALA A 74 -14.77 -15.36 -16.68
CA ALA A 74 -13.35 -15.58 -16.97
C ALA A 74 -12.54 -15.96 -15.72
N GLY A 75 -13.12 -15.84 -14.51
CA GLY A 75 -12.51 -16.25 -13.25
C GLY A 75 -12.48 -15.16 -12.19
N TRP A 76 -11.60 -15.32 -11.21
CA TRP A 76 -11.44 -14.36 -10.12
C TRP A 76 -10.61 -13.14 -10.55
N LYS A 77 -11.09 -11.95 -10.23
CA LYS A 77 -10.37 -10.69 -10.43
C LYS A 77 -10.37 -9.86 -9.16
N VAL A 78 -9.31 -9.06 -8.96
CA VAL A 78 -9.27 -8.01 -7.95
C VAL A 78 -9.98 -6.78 -8.51
N HIS A 79 -11.11 -6.41 -7.93
CA HIS A 79 -11.88 -5.23 -8.33
C HIS A 79 -11.35 -3.96 -7.67
N TYR A 80 -11.01 -4.04 -6.38
CA TYR A 80 -10.44 -2.93 -5.63
C TYR A 80 -9.25 -3.39 -4.81
N LYS A 81 -8.29 -2.48 -4.61
CA LYS A 81 -7.21 -2.68 -3.66
C LYS A 81 -6.95 -1.43 -2.82
N ARG A 82 -6.68 -1.63 -1.54
CA ARG A 82 -6.23 -0.62 -0.57
C ARG A 82 -5.12 -1.21 0.30
N LEU A 83 -4.38 -0.32 0.96
CA LEU A 83 -3.33 -0.70 1.88
C LEU A 83 -3.57 -0.03 3.24
N PHE A 84 -3.27 -0.77 4.29
CA PHE A 84 -2.95 -0.22 5.61
C PHE A 84 -1.44 -0.16 5.74
N TYR A 85 -0.90 1.01 6.06
CA TYR A 85 0.51 1.12 6.44
C TYR A 85 0.63 0.96 7.96
N GLU A 86 1.42 -0.01 8.42
CA GLU A 86 1.50 -0.37 9.83
C GLU A 86 2.72 0.27 10.52
N LYS A 87 3.91 0.07 9.95
CA LYS A 87 5.18 0.57 10.48
C LYS A 87 6.23 0.52 9.38
N ASP A 88 7.15 1.47 9.37
CA ASP A 88 8.35 1.39 8.55
C ASP A 88 9.65 1.60 9.33
N LYS A 89 10.76 1.26 8.68
CA LYS A 89 12.12 1.35 9.21
C LYS A 89 13.13 1.54 8.08
N ILE A 90 14.22 2.23 8.39
CA ILE A 90 15.41 2.32 7.53
C ILE A 90 16.43 1.29 7.99
N LEU A 91 17.04 0.60 7.03
CA LEU A 91 18.09 -0.37 7.25
C LEU A 91 19.35 0.07 6.49
N PRO A 92 20.53 0.10 7.14
CA PRO A 92 21.78 0.40 6.45
C PRO A 92 22.17 -0.77 5.55
N VAL A 93 22.47 -0.51 4.28
CA VAL A 93 22.93 -1.57 3.35
C VAL A 93 24.36 -2.00 3.67
N ASP A 94 25.20 -1.07 4.09
CA ASP A 94 26.58 -1.32 4.54
C ASP A 94 26.67 -1.83 6.00
N GLY A 95 25.51 -2.03 6.64
CA GLY A 95 25.38 -2.47 8.03
C GLY A 95 25.68 -1.40 9.08
N LYS A 96 25.92 -0.14 8.70
CA LYS A 96 26.35 0.93 9.62
C LYS A 96 25.64 2.25 9.40
N ASN A 97 25.57 2.73 8.17
CA ASN A 97 25.19 4.09 7.85
C ASN A 97 23.77 4.16 7.29
N VAL A 98 22.99 5.09 7.83
CA VAL A 98 21.70 5.49 7.27
C VAL A 98 21.74 6.99 6.98
N PRO A 99 21.07 7.45 5.92
CA PRO A 99 20.91 8.88 5.65
C PRO A 99 20.22 9.58 6.83
N ASP A 100 20.60 10.84 7.07
CA ASP A 100 19.93 11.67 8.06
C ASP A 100 18.56 12.13 7.54
N PHE A 101 17.54 12.03 8.39
CA PHE A 101 16.19 12.52 8.14
C PHE A 101 15.78 13.39 9.33
N THR A 102 15.52 14.68 9.09
CA THR A 102 15.18 15.61 10.18
C THR A 102 13.77 15.35 10.70
N ALA A 103 13.51 15.75 11.95
CA ALA A 103 12.17 15.64 12.53
C ALA A 103 11.15 16.45 11.71
N GLU A 104 11.54 17.60 11.18
CA GLU A 104 10.72 18.48 10.36
C GLU A 104 10.34 17.83 9.03
N GLU A 105 11.27 17.13 8.39
CA GLU A 105 11.02 16.39 7.16
C GLU A 105 10.06 15.22 7.40
N LEU A 106 10.21 14.50 8.50
CA LEU A 106 9.40 13.32 8.80
C LEU A 106 8.00 13.66 9.32
N LYS A 107 7.82 14.82 9.95
CA LYS A 107 6.59 15.26 10.61
C LYS A 107 5.31 15.13 9.77
N PRO A 108 5.29 15.45 8.45
CA PRO A 108 4.07 15.38 7.65
C PRO A 108 3.60 13.94 7.37
N TYR A 109 4.47 12.95 7.52
CA TYR A 109 4.19 11.58 7.10
C TYR A 109 3.63 10.73 8.26
N PRO A 110 2.60 9.91 8.00
CA PRO A 110 2.02 9.04 9.02
C PRO A 110 3.03 7.99 9.51
N TYR A 111 2.90 7.56 10.76
CA TYR A 111 3.85 6.63 11.40
C TYR A 111 4.13 5.36 10.57
N GLY A 112 3.11 4.78 9.95
CA GLY A 112 3.25 3.54 9.17
C GLY A 112 4.03 3.66 7.86
N TYR A 113 4.23 4.89 7.37
CA TYR A 113 4.77 5.19 6.04
C TYR A 113 5.63 6.47 6.11
N ARG A 114 6.36 6.63 7.22
CA ARG A 114 7.09 7.85 7.53
C ARG A 114 8.36 7.97 6.70
N TYR A 115 9.25 7.01 6.82
CA TYR A 115 10.52 6.99 6.12
C TYR A 115 10.34 6.66 4.64
N LEU A 116 9.41 5.77 4.30
CA LEU A 116 9.18 5.44 2.89
C LEU A 116 8.57 6.63 2.14
N GLY A 117 7.62 7.33 2.77
CA GLY A 117 7.07 8.58 2.25
C GLY A 117 8.14 9.65 2.07
N ALA A 118 8.95 9.92 3.10
CA ALA A 118 10.01 10.91 3.04
C ALA A 118 11.06 10.57 1.96
N ALA A 119 11.54 9.32 1.91
CA ALA A 119 12.52 8.89 0.91
C ALA A 119 11.99 9.00 -0.52
N GLN A 120 10.72 8.63 -0.77
CA GLN A 120 10.10 8.81 -2.08
C GLN A 120 9.86 10.29 -2.42
N ALA A 121 9.58 11.14 -1.42
CA ALA A 121 9.48 12.58 -1.64
C ALA A 121 10.83 13.20 -2.04
N ARG A 122 11.96 12.74 -1.46
CA ARG A 122 13.30 13.16 -1.89
C ARG A 122 13.59 12.80 -3.36
N LEU A 123 13.03 11.69 -3.86
CA LEU A 123 13.08 11.33 -5.29
C LEU A 123 12.14 12.17 -6.18
N GLY A 124 11.37 13.10 -5.60
CA GLY A 124 10.45 13.99 -6.31
C GLY A 124 9.04 13.41 -6.52
N HIS A 125 8.71 12.28 -5.89
CA HIS A 125 7.35 11.74 -5.96
C HIS A 125 6.37 12.60 -5.15
N LYS A 126 5.15 12.76 -5.68
CA LYS A 126 4.04 13.36 -4.93
C LYS A 126 3.47 12.33 -3.97
N ILE A 127 3.67 12.55 -2.67
CA ILE A 127 3.21 11.63 -1.63
C ILE A 127 1.81 12.00 -1.17
N LYS A 128 0.94 10.98 -1.10
CA LYS A 128 -0.35 11.12 -0.42
C LYS A 128 -0.09 11.02 1.08
N LEU A 129 -0.43 12.06 1.84
CA LEU A 129 -0.28 12.05 3.30
C LEU A 129 -1.48 11.44 4.00
N ASP A 130 -2.63 11.51 3.33
CA ASP A 130 -3.91 11.07 3.84
C ASP A 130 -4.13 9.56 3.58
N LEU A 131 -3.14 8.76 3.98
CA LEU A 131 -3.11 7.31 3.78
C LEU A 131 -3.70 6.58 4.98
N PRO A 132 -4.38 5.44 4.77
CA PRO A 132 -4.84 4.63 5.88
C PRO A 132 -3.68 4.01 6.66
N THR A 133 -3.77 4.08 7.98
CA THR A 133 -2.83 3.47 8.92
C THR A 133 -3.56 2.53 9.87
N MET A 134 -2.85 1.95 10.83
CA MET A 134 -3.43 1.14 11.90
C MET A 134 -4.12 1.98 12.99
N GLU A 135 -4.19 3.30 12.85
CA GLU A 135 -4.95 4.15 13.76
C GLU A 135 -6.45 3.91 13.57
N ASP A 136 -7.19 3.73 14.67
CA ASP A 136 -8.64 3.49 14.65
C ASP A 136 -9.41 4.78 14.33
N ASN A 137 -9.36 5.17 13.06
CA ASN A 137 -10.05 6.33 12.49
C ASN A 137 -11.11 5.90 11.46
N ASP A 138 -11.83 6.87 10.91
CA ASP A 138 -12.93 6.61 9.97
C ASP A 138 -12.47 5.85 8.71
N LYS A 139 -11.22 6.01 8.28
CA LYS A 139 -10.68 5.26 7.13
C LYS A 139 -10.39 3.81 7.47
N PHE A 140 -9.87 3.57 8.68
CA PHE A 140 -9.65 2.23 9.17
C PHE A 140 -10.99 1.49 9.27
N ARG A 141 -11.97 2.10 9.94
CA ARG A 141 -13.33 1.53 10.10
C ARG A 141 -14.05 1.37 8.76
N GLY A 142 -13.99 2.38 7.89
CA GLY A 142 -14.59 2.33 6.56
C GLY A 142 -14.03 1.22 5.67
N MET A 143 -12.74 0.87 5.81
CA MET A 143 -12.22 -0.31 5.11
C MET A 143 -12.82 -1.62 5.61
N TYR A 144 -13.00 -1.80 6.93
CA TYR A 144 -13.67 -2.99 7.46
C TYR A 144 -15.14 -3.05 7.05
N GLU A 145 -15.85 -1.92 7.10
CA GLU A 145 -17.22 -1.80 6.60
C GLU A 145 -17.30 -2.19 5.11
N ALA A 146 -16.36 -1.72 4.28
CA ALA A 146 -16.28 -2.09 2.87
C ALA A 146 -16.00 -3.59 2.67
N MET A 147 -15.23 -4.24 3.54
CA MET A 147 -15.03 -5.71 3.48
C MET A 147 -16.35 -6.44 3.67
N GLU A 148 -17.12 -6.08 4.71
CA GLU A 148 -18.40 -6.72 5.00
C GLU A 148 -19.44 -6.47 3.91
N LYS A 149 -19.62 -5.20 3.50
CA LYS A 149 -20.53 -4.81 2.41
C LYS A 149 -20.22 -5.57 1.12
N TRP A 150 -18.95 -5.68 0.79
CA TRP A 150 -18.53 -6.42 -0.40
C TRP A 150 -18.96 -7.88 -0.36
N LEU A 151 -18.70 -8.59 0.76
CA LEU A 151 -19.08 -10.00 0.92
C LEU A 151 -20.60 -10.21 0.81
N ARG A 152 -21.40 -9.21 1.21
CA ARG A 152 -22.87 -9.20 1.06
C ARG A 152 -23.38 -8.85 -0.34
N GLY A 153 -22.49 -8.56 -1.30
CA GLY A 153 -22.89 -8.21 -2.67
C GLY A 153 -23.15 -6.72 -2.90
N GLU A 154 -22.91 -5.86 -1.92
CA GLU A 154 -23.19 -4.41 -1.99
C GLU A 154 -22.09 -3.64 -2.75
N ASP A 155 -22.41 -2.45 -3.28
CA ASP A 155 -21.39 -1.54 -3.82
C ASP A 155 -20.62 -0.87 -2.67
N ILE A 156 -19.32 -0.63 -2.88
CA ILE A 156 -18.41 -0.09 -1.86
C ILE A 156 -17.65 1.15 -2.33
N LYS A 157 -17.98 1.72 -3.50
CA LYS A 157 -17.23 2.86 -4.05
C LYS A 157 -17.26 4.06 -3.11
N GLU A 158 -18.44 4.40 -2.60
CA GLU A 158 -18.64 5.50 -1.66
C GLU A 158 -17.89 5.23 -0.35
N THR A 159 -18.01 4.02 0.21
CA THR A 159 -17.30 3.61 1.42
C THR A 159 -15.77 3.68 1.26
N LEU A 160 -15.26 3.45 0.04
CA LEU A 160 -13.84 3.56 -0.29
C LEU A 160 -13.40 4.97 -0.74
N GLY A 161 -14.31 5.96 -0.70
CA GLY A 161 -14.07 7.33 -1.14
C GLY A 161 -13.67 7.44 -2.61
N ILE A 162 -14.17 6.53 -3.45
CA ILE A 162 -13.91 6.52 -4.90
C ILE A 162 -14.97 7.43 -5.56
N PRO A 163 -14.56 8.52 -6.24
CA PRO A 163 -15.51 9.36 -6.97
C PRO A 163 -16.31 8.55 -7.99
N LEU A 164 -17.60 8.89 -8.15
CA LEU A 164 -18.50 8.30 -9.14
C LEU A 164 -18.01 8.54 -10.58
#